data_AF-A0AAJ4XY09-F1
#
_entry.id   AF-A0AAJ4XY09-F1
#
_cell.length_a   1.000
_cell.length_b   1.000
_cell.length_c   1.000
_cell.angle_alpha   90.00
_cell.angle_beta   90.00
_cell.angle_gamma   90.00
#
_symmetry.space_group_name_H-M   'P 1'
#
loop_
_entity.id
_entity.type
_entity.pdbx_description
1 polymer ?
#
loop_
_entity_poly.entity_id
_entity_poly.type
_entity_poly.pdbx_seq_one_letter_code
_entity_poly.pdbx_strand_id
1 'polypeptide(L)'
;MPGEYEEVPAIQGGKRCGVQWAPWMDDWFTSWSPRNSNNNAEGPWDHWVDLAIKILADPMTAIVRPEAHAVAVTLDQHDFYDETQRDLTEAELGARFPDNA
;
A
#
# COMPACT_ATOMS: atom_id res chain seq x y z
N MET A 1 -28.07 20.06 -5.28
CA MET A 1 -26.83 20.71 -4.80
C MET A 1 -25.69 19.77 -5.14
N PRO A 2 -24.52 20.25 -5.61
CA PRO A 2 -23.37 19.37 -5.75
C PRO A 2 -23.10 18.81 -4.35
N GLY A 3 -23.12 17.48 -4.23
CA GLY A 3 -22.97 16.78 -2.96
C GLY A 3 -21.66 17.18 -2.28
N GLU A 4 -21.69 17.29 -0.97
CA GLU A 4 -20.49 17.46 -0.16
C GLU A 4 -19.49 16.35 -0.54
N TYR A 5 -18.27 16.74 -0.89
CA TYR A 5 -17.18 15.79 -1.08
C TYR A 5 -16.82 15.26 0.30
N GLU A 6 -17.17 14.01 0.57
CA GLU A 6 -16.66 13.30 1.73
C GLU A 6 -15.29 12.71 1.36
N GLU A 7 -14.26 13.07 2.13
CA GLU A 7 -12.94 12.50 1.96
C GLU A 7 -12.98 11.05 2.45
N VAL A 8 -12.76 10.10 1.54
CA VAL A 8 -12.75 8.68 1.88
C VAL A 8 -11.40 8.33 2.50
N PRO A 9 -11.36 7.77 3.73
CA PRO A 9 -10.14 7.33 4.39
C PRO A 9 -9.26 6.47 3.49
N ALA A 10 -7.96 6.75 3.49
CA ALA A 10 -6.96 6.04 2.70
C ALA A 10 -5.65 5.88 3.47
N ILE A 11 -4.96 4.76 3.22
CA ILE A 11 -3.60 4.48 3.72
C ILE A 11 -2.66 4.53 2.52
N GLN A 12 -1.61 5.35 2.60
CA GLN A 12 -0.71 5.64 1.49
C GLN A 12 0.70 5.13 1.77
N GLY A 13 1.20 4.20 0.95
CA GLY A 13 2.59 3.73 0.99
C GLY A 13 3.52 4.41 -0.01
N GLY A 14 2.99 5.31 -0.83
CA GLY A 14 3.79 6.07 -1.78
C GLY A 14 2.93 6.87 -2.76
N LYS A 15 3.58 7.55 -3.71
CA LYS A 15 2.91 8.50 -4.63
C LYS A 15 1.73 7.90 -5.42
N ARG A 16 1.83 6.62 -5.77
CA ARG A 16 0.87 5.90 -6.61
C ARG A 16 0.36 4.61 -5.98
N CYS A 17 0.76 4.32 -4.74
CA CYS A 17 0.51 3.04 -4.07
C CYS A 17 -0.22 3.30 -2.74
N GLY A 18 -1.45 2.81 -2.63
CA GLY A 18 -2.26 2.95 -1.44
C GLY A 18 -3.48 2.03 -1.47
N VAL A 19 -4.24 2.08 -0.37
CA VAL A 19 -5.56 1.48 -0.28
C VAL A 19 -6.57 2.53 0.19
N GLN A 20 -7.80 2.44 -0.30
CA GLN A 20 -8.89 3.34 0.05
C GLN A 20 -10.08 2.52 0.56
N TRP A 21 -10.73 3.00 1.62
CA TRP A 21 -11.92 2.37 2.16
C TRP A 21 -13.03 2.35 1.09
N ALA A 22 -13.69 1.22 0.92
CA ALA A 22 -14.83 1.07 0.01
C ALA A 22 -16.10 0.96 0.86
N PRO A 23 -16.76 2.08 1.24
CA PRO A 23 -17.90 2.06 2.16
C PRO A 23 -19.11 1.29 1.61
N TRP A 24 -19.19 1.12 0.28
CA TRP A 24 -20.20 0.30 -0.39
C TRP A 24 -19.93 -1.21 -0.29
N MET A 25 -18.79 -1.61 0.28
CA MET A 25 -18.38 -2.98 0.59
C MET A 25 -18.13 -3.16 2.10
N ASP A 26 -18.85 -2.43 2.94
CA ASP A 26 -18.70 -2.48 4.39
C ASP A 26 -17.30 -2.10 4.88
N ASP A 27 -16.50 -3.04 5.39
CA ASP A 27 -15.17 -2.83 5.98
C ASP A 27 -14.01 -3.09 4.99
N TRP A 28 -14.31 -3.21 3.70
CA TRP A 28 -13.31 -3.54 2.69
C TRP A 28 -12.51 -2.33 2.24
N PHE A 29 -11.26 -2.59 1.88
CA PHE A 29 -10.36 -1.63 1.26
C PHE A 29 -10.01 -2.10 -0.15
N THR A 30 -9.92 -1.17 -1.08
CA THR A 30 -9.54 -1.44 -2.47
C THR A 30 -8.20 -0.80 -2.78
N SER A 31 -7.45 -1.37 -3.74
CA SER A 31 -6.25 -0.74 -4.28
C SER A 31 -6.60 0.67 -4.76
N TRP A 32 -5.72 1.63 -4.48
CA TRP A 32 -5.93 3.03 -4.85
C TRP A 32 -4.62 3.72 -5.20
N SER A 33 -4.66 4.57 -6.21
CA SER A 33 -3.55 5.42 -6.63
C SER A 33 -3.78 6.85 -6.15
N PRO A 34 -3.03 7.37 -5.17
CA PRO A 34 -3.20 8.74 -4.69
C PRO A 34 -3.01 9.79 -5.79
N ARG A 35 -2.07 9.55 -6.71
CA ARG A 35 -1.81 10.43 -7.85
C ARG A 35 -2.91 10.43 -8.90
N ASN A 36 -3.44 9.25 -9.25
CA ASN A 36 -4.35 9.10 -10.39
C ASN A 36 -5.83 9.03 -9.96
N SER A 37 -6.10 8.96 -8.65
CA SER A 37 -7.43 8.82 -8.04
C SER A 37 -8.25 7.70 -8.67
N ASN A 38 -7.63 6.53 -8.87
CA ASN A 38 -8.26 5.34 -9.43
C ASN A 38 -7.80 4.08 -8.68
N ASN A 39 -8.36 2.92 -9.02
CA ASN A 39 -8.06 1.67 -8.33
C ASN A 39 -6.78 0.95 -8.78
N ASN A 40 -5.85 1.66 -9.41
CA ASN A 40 -4.59 1.09 -9.92
C ASN A 40 -3.43 1.48 -9.01
N ALA A 41 -3.36 0.87 -7.82
CA ALA A 41 -2.18 1.02 -6.97
C ALA A 41 -0.95 0.47 -7.70
N GLU A 42 0.05 1.33 -7.90
CA GLU A 42 1.27 1.01 -8.62
C GLU A 42 2.49 1.61 -7.90
N GLY A 43 3.61 0.91 -7.95
CA GLY A 43 4.84 1.38 -7.34
C GLY A 43 5.95 0.33 -7.33
N PRO A 44 7.19 0.77 -7.12
CA PRO A 44 8.32 -0.09 -6.80
C PRO A 44 8.11 -0.84 -5.47
N TRP A 45 8.98 -1.82 -5.19
CA TRP A 45 8.83 -2.75 -4.06
C TRP A 45 8.79 -2.08 -2.69
N ASP A 46 9.62 -1.07 -2.49
CA ASP A 46 9.66 -0.20 -1.31
C ASP A 46 8.30 0.43 -1.00
N HIS A 47 7.58 0.95 -2.00
CA HIS A 47 6.23 1.50 -1.80
C HIS A 47 5.26 0.43 -1.28
N TRP A 48 5.37 -0.80 -1.77
CA TRP A 48 4.52 -1.91 -1.32
C TRP A 48 4.86 -2.37 0.10
N VAL A 49 6.15 -2.40 0.45
CA VAL A 49 6.63 -2.72 1.80
C VAL A 49 6.16 -1.65 2.79
N ASP A 50 6.35 -0.37 2.46
CA ASP A 50 5.89 0.75 3.27
C ASP A 50 4.36 0.75 3.44
N LEU A 51 3.61 0.48 2.37
CA LEU A 51 2.15 0.32 2.44
C LEU A 51 1.77 -0.81 3.41
N ALA A 52 2.42 -1.96 3.32
CA ALA A 52 2.13 -3.10 4.18
C ALA A 52 2.38 -2.78 5.67
N ILE A 53 3.50 -2.11 5.98
CA ILE A 53 3.82 -1.69 7.35
C ILE A 53 2.77 -0.71 7.86
N LYS A 54 2.37 0.28 7.05
CA LYS A 54 1.33 1.25 7.42
C LYS A 54 -0.03 0.60 7.65
N ILE A 55 -0.44 -0.35 6.80
CA ILE A 55 -1.67 -1.14 7.01
C ILE A 55 -1.60 -1.88 8.34
N LEU A 56 -0.47 -2.53 8.64
CA LEU A 56 -0.34 -3.31 9.87
C LEU A 56 -0.30 -2.41 11.13
N ALA A 57 0.28 -1.22 11.02
CA ALA A 57 0.33 -0.22 12.09
C ALA A 57 -0.99 0.55 12.27
N ASP A 58 -1.98 0.38 11.39
CA ASP A 58 -3.25 1.11 11.46
C ASP A 58 -4.10 0.70 12.68
N PRO A 59 -4.81 1.64 13.34
CA PRO A 59 -5.70 1.34 14.46
C PRO A 59 -6.82 0.33 14.13
N MET A 60 -7.33 0.28 12.90
CA MET A 60 -8.31 -0.73 12.49
C MET A 60 -7.68 -2.13 12.53
N THR A 61 -6.41 -2.25 12.17
CA THR A 61 -5.68 -3.53 12.26
C THR A 61 -5.50 -3.98 13.70
N ALA A 62 -5.31 -3.05 14.64
CA ALA A 62 -5.29 -3.36 16.07
C ALA A 62 -6.60 -4.00 16.56
N ILE A 63 -7.73 -3.68 15.92
CA ILE A 63 -9.05 -4.24 16.25
C ILE A 63 -9.23 -5.62 15.59
N VAL A 64 -8.98 -5.74 14.28
CA VAL A 64 -9.33 -6.95 13.52
C VAL A 64 -8.24 -8.03 13.53
N ARG A 65 -6.97 -7.64 13.75
CA ARG A 65 -5.79 -8.52 13.73
C ARG A 65 -4.73 -8.05 14.75
N PRO A 66 -5.04 -8.09 16.06
CA PRO A 66 -4.19 -7.53 17.11
C PRO A 66 -2.77 -8.10 17.15
N GLU A 67 -2.58 -9.39 16.86
CA GLU A 67 -1.25 -10.03 16.83
C GLU A 67 -0.37 -9.46 15.70
N ALA A 68 -0.94 -9.20 14.53
CA ALA A 68 -0.21 -8.64 13.39
C ALA A 68 0.17 -7.17 13.66
N HIS A 69 -0.75 -6.40 14.25
CA HIS A 69 -0.48 -5.05 14.70
C HIS A 69 0.65 -5.01 15.74
N ALA A 70 0.62 -5.90 16.73
CA ALA A 70 1.64 -5.98 17.77
C ALA A 70 3.04 -6.25 17.21
N VAL A 71 3.17 -7.04 16.14
CA VAL A 71 4.46 -7.22 15.45
C VAL A 71 4.87 -5.95 14.71
N ALA A 72 3.96 -5.33 13.97
CA ALA A 72 4.28 -4.18 13.15
C ALA A 72 4.73 -2.95 13.97
N VAL A 73 4.17 -2.73 15.15
CA VAL A 73 4.60 -1.63 16.03
C VAL A 73 5.99 -1.84 16.64
N THR A 74 6.58 -3.03 16.51
CA THR A 74 7.98 -3.29 16.90
C THR A 74 8.98 -3.04 15.78
N LEU A 75 8.50 -2.85 14.55
CA LEU A 75 9.35 -2.49 13.42
C LEU A 75 9.74 -1.02 13.57
N ASP A 76 11.01 -0.71 13.36
CA ASP A 76 11.46 0.68 13.26
C ASP A 76 10.69 1.34 12.12
N GLN A 77 10.00 2.45 12.43
CA GLN A 77 9.35 3.23 11.39
C GLN A 77 10.43 3.87 10.52
N HIS A 78 10.51 3.37 9.29
CA HIS A 78 11.45 3.82 8.29
C HIS A 78 10.67 4.19 7.04
N ASP A 79 10.96 5.36 6.48
CA ASP A 79 10.46 5.71 5.16
C ASP A 79 11.31 4.98 4.13
N PHE A 80 10.78 3.86 3.63
CA PHE A 80 11.50 3.02 2.66
C PHE A 80 11.60 3.69 1.29
N TYR A 81 10.81 4.74 1.02
CA TYR A 81 10.88 5.50 -0.22
C TYR A 81 11.84 6.68 -0.07
N ASP A 82 13.13 6.42 -0.33
CA ASP A 82 14.18 7.44 -0.33
C ASP A 82 14.75 7.74 -1.74
N GLU A 83 14.09 7.20 -2.78
CA GLU A 83 14.50 7.28 -4.19
C GLU A 83 15.86 6.62 -4.50
N THR A 84 16.41 5.82 -3.57
CA THR A 84 17.67 5.11 -3.75
C THR A 84 17.51 3.67 -4.22
N GLN A 85 16.28 3.20 -4.46
CA GLN A 85 16.05 1.83 -4.89
C GLN A 85 16.76 1.53 -6.22
N ARG A 86 17.25 0.29 -6.36
CA ARG A 86 17.72 -0.22 -7.66
C ARG A 86 16.57 -0.93 -8.38
N ASP A 87 16.59 -0.84 -9.70
CA ASP A 87 15.75 -1.70 -10.54
C ASP A 87 16.32 -3.12 -10.61
N LEU A 88 15.43 -4.09 -10.84
CA LEU A 88 15.83 -5.45 -11.20
C LEU A 88 16.30 -5.46 -12.65
N THR A 89 17.39 -6.19 -12.92
CA THR A 89 17.88 -6.41 -14.28
C THR A 89 16.97 -7.38 -15.04
N GLU A 90 17.01 -7.33 -16.37
CA GLU A 90 16.29 -8.29 -17.22
C GLU A 90 16.69 -9.74 -16.91
N ALA A 91 17.96 -10.00 -16.62
CA ALA A 91 18.45 -11.33 -16.24
C ALA A 91 17.87 -11.80 -14.90
N GLU A 92 17.78 -10.92 -13.90
CA GLU A 92 17.16 -11.23 -12.61
C GLU A 92 15.66 -11.49 -12.76
N LEU A 93 14.97 -10.70 -13.59
CA LEU A 93 13.54 -10.89 -13.89
C LEU A 93 13.31 -12.21 -14.65
N GLY A 94 14.11 -12.50 -15.67
CA GLY A 94 14.03 -13.74 -16.44
C GLY A 94 14.35 -14.98 -15.60
N ALA A 95 15.26 -14.89 -14.64
CA ALA A 95 15.52 -15.98 -13.69
C ALA A 95 14.32 -16.26 -12.77
N ARG A 96 13.55 -15.23 -12.40
CA ARG A 96 12.37 -15.36 -11.52
C ARG A 96 11.09 -15.75 -12.26
N PHE A 97 10.93 -15.25 -13.49
CA PHE A 97 9.74 -15.39 -14.35
C PHE A 97 10.14 -15.92 -15.75
N PRO A 98 10.61 -17.18 -15.84
CA PRO A 98 11.21 -17.72 -17.06
C PRO A 98 10.25 -17.82 -18.25
N ASP A 99 8.95 -17.89 -18.01
CA ASP A 99 7.92 -18.08 -19.06
C ASP A 99 7.34 -16.77 -19.61
N ASN A 100 7.82 -15.61 -19.13
CA ASN A 100 7.36 -14.27 -19.54
C ASN A 100 8.41 -13.50 -20.35
N ALA A 101 9.49 -14.17 -20.81
CA ALA A 101 10.57 -13.59 -21.61
C ALA A 101 10.42 -13.89 -23.10
#